data_AF-A0A1X6NYU7-F1
#
_entry.id   AF-A0A1X6NYU7-F1
#
_cell.length_a   1.000
_cell.length_b   1.000
_cell.length_c   1.000
_cell.angle_alpha   90.00
_cell.angle_beta   90.00
_cell.angle_gamma   90.00
#
_symmetry.space_group_name_H-M   'P 1'
#
loop_
_entity.id
_entity.type
_entity.pdbx_description
1 polymer ?
#
loop_
_entity_poly.entity_id
_entity_poly.type
_entity_poly.pdbx_seq_one_letter_code
_entity_poly.pdbx_strand_id
1 'polypeptide(L)'
;MEASWPADSHVAGDVGDSPASTVAEAAIDDGGEHVDAVATGGYNAPSDAEVEEIGARDTGKQKRPSWTDSHDVKLINAARAAIAHKDGDTELQVLLQDVMLNLVDIKEREKVERKEASENEEQLVSDGSAIRQMAMERRRRHAKSLEEESSDDAEDAPAMSRSTPTKNSARMGRRRMRSEMDDDDEDIVEIIQQSEKRREDLANKQIALEERCMADEGQLGRDEAALRERQDAAQHEERQALLSVLEAMTRELG
;
A
#
# COMPACT_ATOMS: atom_id res chain seq x y z
N MET A 1 -23.69 -23.86 39.63
CA MET A 1 -23.99 -25.23 39.15
C MET A 1 -24.94 -25.04 38.00
N GLU A 2 -24.76 -25.46 36.76
CA GLU A 2 -23.81 -26.31 36.02
C GLU A 2 -24.15 -25.97 34.55
N ALA A 3 -23.21 -25.47 33.74
CA ALA A 3 -22.50 -26.24 32.72
C ALA A 3 -23.42 -27.02 31.76
N SER A 4 -23.56 -26.52 30.53
CA SER A 4 -23.85 -27.38 29.39
C SER A 4 -23.06 -26.87 28.18
N TRP A 5 -21.95 -27.54 27.90
CA TRP A 5 -21.31 -27.58 26.59
C TRP A 5 -22.05 -28.61 25.73
N PRO A 6 -22.11 -28.43 24.40
CA PRO A 6 -21.18 -29.16 23.52
C PRO A 6 -20.61 -28.25 22.41
N ALA A 7 -19.33 -28.31 22.09
CA ALA A 7 -18.59 -29.34 21.34
C ALA A 7 -18.60 -29.08 19.81
N ASP A 8 -17.38 -29.20 19.27
CA ASP A 8 -16.98 -29.04 17.88
C ASP A 8 -17.81 -29.83 16.87
N SER A 9 -17.97 -29.29 15.66
CA SER A 9 -17.56 -30.01 14.44
C SER A 9 -17.59 -29.10 13.21
N HIS A 10 -16.51 -29.18 12.44
CA HIS A 10 -16.32 -28.63 11.11
C HIS A 10 -17.21 -29.31 10.07
N VAL A 11 -17.63 -28.57 9.02
CA VAL A 11 -17.60 -28.95 7.57
C VAL A 11 -18.32 -27.82 6.79
N ALA A 12 -17.59 -26.90 6.16
CA ALA A 12 -17.21 -26.87 4.74
C ALA A 12 -18.35 -26.53 3.76
N GLY A 13 -18.09 -25.55 2.87
CA GLY A 13 -18.95 -25.11 1.77
C GLY A 13 -19.07 -23.59 1.82
N ASP A 14 -18.14 -22.80 1.28
CA ASP A 14 -17.80 -22.60 -0.13
C ASP A 14 -18.99 -22.08 -0.98
N VAL A 15 -18.65 -21.14 -1.87
CA VAL A 15 -19.45 -20.54 -2.95
C VAL A 15 -20.49 -19.50 -2.49
N GLY A 16 -20.49 -18.24 -2.92
CA GLY A 16 -19.73 -17.55 -3.93
C GLY A 16 -20.46 -16.24 -4.29
N ASP A 17 -19.71 -15.14 -4.32
CA ASP A 17 -19.76 -14.06 -5.32
C ASP A 17 -21.14 -13.61 -5.87
N SER A 18 -21.66 -12.52 -5.31
CA SER A 18 -22.14 -11.37 -6.10
C SER A 18 -20.91 -10.64 -6.68
N PRO A 19 -20.94 -9.87 -7.81
CA PRO A 19 -21.89 -8.75 -7.99
C PRO A 19 -22.23 -8.33 -9.44
N ALA A 20 -23.30 -7.56 -9.61
CA ALA A 20 -23.37 -6.56 -10.68
C ALA A 20 -24.26 -5.39 -10.26
N SER A 21 -23.64 -4.33 -9.74
CA SER A 21 -24.26 -3.01 -9.60
C SER A 21 -23.63 -2.09 -10.64
N THR A 22 -24.43 -1.65 -11.60
CA THR A 22 -24.09 -0.67 -12.62
C THR A 22 -24.40 0.72 -12.10
N VAL A 23 -23.38 1.57 -11.92
CA VAL A 23 -23.53 3.02 -11.85
C VAL A 23 -23.05 3.59 -13.18
N ALA A 24 -23.95 4.32 -13.83
CA ALA A 24 -23.68 5.11 -15.02
C ALA A 24 -22.82 6.33 -14.63
N GLU A 25 -21.68 6.48 -15.30
CA GLU A 25 -20.77 7.62 -15.12
C GLU A 25 -21.00 8.67 -16.22
N ALA A 26 -20.88 9.93 -15.82
CA ALA A 26 -21.19 11.12 -16.60
C ALA A 26 -20.21 11.34 -17.76
N ALA A 27 -20.74 11.91 -18.85
CA ALA A 27 -19.98 12.39 -19.98
C ALA A 27 -19.11 13.59 -19.58
N ILE A 28 -17.81 13.50 -19.86
CA ILE A 28 -16.91 14.65 -19.93
C ILE A 28 -16.37 14.67 -21.37
N ASP A 29 -16.77 15.72 -22.07
CA ASP A 29 -16.33 16.12 -23.41
C ASP A 29 -15.02 16.90 -23.23
N ASP A 30 -13.92 16.40 -23.78
CA ASP A 30 -12.68 17.16 -23.89
C ASP A 30 -12.04 16.90 -25.27
N GLY A 31 -11.94 17.97 -26.05
CA GLY A 31 -11.50 17.95 -27.44
C GLY A 31 -9.99 17.81 -27.55
N GLY A 32 -9.53 16.66 -28.04
CA GLY A 32 -8.14 16.41 -28.39
C GLY A 32 -7.85 16.70 -29.87
N GLU A 33 -6.91 17.61 -30.11
CA GLU A 33 -6.37 17.97 -31.41
C GLU A 33 -5.70 16.78 -32.15
N HIS A 34 -5.84 16.82 -33.47
CA HIS A 34 -5.31 15.89 -34.45
C HIS A 34 -3.80 16.10 -34.67
N VAL A 35 -2.99 15.06 -34.46
CA VAL A 35 -1.60 15.02 -34.94
C VAL A 35 -1.41 13.84 -35.90
N ASP A 36 -0.95 14.19 -37.10
CA ASP A 36 -0.76 13.31 -38.26
C ASP A 36 0.29 12.21 -38.02
N ALA A 37 0.00 11.05 -38.60
CA ALA A 37 0.86 9.89 -38.63
C ALA A 37 2.15 10.15 -39.45
N VAL A 38 3.32 10.00 -38.80
CA VAL A 38 4.61 9.90 -39.49
C VAL A 38 4.95 8.44 -39.72
N ALA A 39 5.15 8.12 -41.00
CA ALA A 39 5.48 6.81 -41.53
C ALA A 39 6.78 6.22 -40.95
N THR A 40 6.72 4.96 -40.53
CA THR A 40 7.88 4.14 -40.20
C THR A 40 8.60 3.73 -41.48
N GLY A 41 9.76 4.34 -41.74
CA GLY A 41 10.67 3.97 -42.82
C GLY A 41 11.39 2.64 -42.52
N GLY A 42 11.30 1.70 -43.45
CA GLY A 42 11.94 0.39 -43.38
C GLY A 42 13.47 0.48 -43.42
N TYR A 43 14.12 -0.26 -42.53
CA TYR A 43 15.56 -0.47 -42.51
C TYR A 43 15.91 -1.67 -43.41
N ASN A 44 16.76 -1.42 -44.41
CA ASN A 44 17.35 -2.45 -45.27
C ASN A 44 18.38 -3.27 -44.47
N ALA A 45 18.32 -4.59 -44.61
CA ALA A 45 19.34 -5.50 -44.12
C ALA A 45 20.64 -5.35 -44.94
N PRO A 46 21.82 -5.24 -44.32
CA PRO A 46 23.08 -5.37 -45.03
C PRO A 46 23.44 -6.86 -45.19
N SER A 47 23.59 -7.29 -46.44
CA SER A 47 24.08 -8.63 -46.81
C SER A 47 25.58 -8.77 -46.57
N ASP A 48 25.97 -10.03 -46.34
CA ASP A 48 27.32 -10.54 -46.10
C ASP A 48 28.37 -10.09 -47.11
N ALA A 49 29.54 -9.70 -46.59
CA ALA A 49 30.89 -10.09 -47.02
C ALA A 49 31.87 -8.94 -46.69
N GLU A 50 32.81 -9.21 -45.79
CA GLU A 50 34.27 -9.11 -46.00
C GLU A 50 34.93 -9.40 -44.64
N VAL A 51 35.83 -10.38 -44.67
CA VAL A 51 36.61 -10.88 -43.54
C VAL A 51 37.67 -9.83 -43.19
N GLU A 52 37.65 -9.31 -41.96
CA GLU A 52 38.88 -9.01 -41.24
C GLU A 52 38.83 -9.49 -39.79
N GLU A 53 39.84 -10.31 -39.51
CA GLU A 53 40.30 -10.84 -38.25
C GLU A 53 40.48 -9.75 -37.19
N ILE A 54 39.66 -9.77 -36.15
CA ILE A 54 39.98 -9.10 -34.88
C ILE A 54 39.76 -10.11 -33.77
N GLY A 55 40.86 -10.42 -33.09
CA GLY A 55 41.01 -11.58 -32.23
C GLY A 55 40.03 -11.67 -31.06
N ALA A 56 39.89 -12.91 -30.60
CA ALA A 56 39.21 -13.28 -29.38
C ALA A 56 39.64 -12.40 -28.20
N ARG A 57 38.78 -11.46 -27.80
CA ARG A 57 38.89 -10.79 -26.50
C ARG A 57 38.09 -11.59 -25.48
N ASP A 58 38.82 -12.52 -24.91
CA ASP A 58 38.93 -12.81 -23.48
C ASP A 58 37.77 -12.32 -22.59
N THR A 59 37.16 -13.29 -21.90
CA THR A 59 36.12 -13.13 -20.89
C THR A 59 36.61 -12.32 -19.69
N GLY A 60 36.72 -11.01 -19.86
CA GLY A 60 37.01 -10.06 -18.80
C GLY A 60 35.75 -9.84 -17.98
N LYS A 61 35.62 -10.57 -16.87
CA LYS A 61 34.64 -10.28 -15.81
C LYS A 61 34.69 -8.77 -15.53
N GLN A 62 33.67 -8.03 -15.94
CA GLN A 62 33.53 -6.63 -15.55
C GLN A 62 33.45 -6.62 -14.04
N LYS A 63 34.56 -6.25 -13.38
CA LYS A 63 34.56 -5.97 -11.96
C LYS A 63 33.60 -4.80 -11.78
N ARG A 64 32.40 -5.09 -11.28
CA ARG A 64 31.46 -4.07 -10.81
C ARG A 64 32.27 -3.11 -9.94
N PRO A 65 32.22 -1.79 -10.19
CA PRO A 65 32.92 -0.82 -9.35
C PRO A 65 32.54 -1.10 -7.89
N SER A 66 33.50 -1.62 -7.12
CA SER A 66 33.26 -1.88 -5.71
C SER A 66 33.00 -0.52 -5.08
N TRP A 67 31.83 -0.33 -4.49
CA TRP A 67 31.37 0.93 -3.90
C TRP A 67 32.33 1.48 -2.82
N THR A 68 33.25 0.64 -2.34
CA THR A 68 34.36 1.01 -1.47
C THR A 68 35.36 1.99 -2.11
N ASP A 69 35.37 2.10 -3.45
CA ASP A 69 36.29 2.97 -4.20
C ASP A 69 35.62 4.26 -4.72
N SER A 70 34.34 4.45 -4.44
CA SER A 70 33.60 5.68 -4.76
C SER A 70 34.24 6.87 -4.05
N HIS A 71 34.44 7.96 -4.78
CA HIS A 71 35.06 9.19 -4.27
C HIS A 71 34.41 9.68 -2.96
N ASP A 72 33.08 9.50 -2.85
CA ASP A 72 32.31 9.88 -1.66
C ASP A 72 32.66 9.05 -0.42
N VAL A 73 32.91 7.74 -0.57
CA VAL A 73 33.28 6.85 0.54
C VAL A 73 34.70 7.18 1.02
N LYS A 74 35.60 7.53 0.10
CA LYS A 74 36.95 8.02 0.43
C LYS A 74 36.88 9.36 1.16
N LEU A 75 36.02 10.29 0.71
CA LEU A 75 35.85 11.60 1.34
C LEU A 75 35.27 11.48 2.75
N ILE A 76 34.29 10.60 2.95
CA ILE A 76 33.69 10.30 4.26
C ILE A 76 34.74 9.68 5.21
N ASN A 77 35.51 8.70 4.74
CA ASN A 77 36.53 8.06 5.57
C ASN A 77 37.72 8.99 5.89
N ALA A 78 38.12 9.84 4.95
CA ALA A 78 39.15 10.85 5.15
C ALA A 78 38.69 11.94 6.14
N ALA A 79 37.43 12.38 6.05
CA ALA A 79 36.83 13.29 7.03
C ALA A 79 36.79 12.66 8.43
N ARG A 80 36.44 11.36 8.52
CA ARG A 80 36.44 10.59 9.78
C ARG A 80 37.83 10.52 10.41
N ALA A 81 38.87 10.30 9.59
CA ALA A 81 40.26 10.29 10.05
C ALA A 81 40.74 11.69 10.49
N ALA A 82 40.30 12.76 9.83
CA ALA A 82 40.66 14.13 10.19
C ALA A 82 40.00 14.63 11.49
N ILE A 83 38.79 14.14 11.80
CA ILE A 83 38.06 14.41 13.05
C ILE A 83 38.74 13.69 14.22
N ALA A 84 39.26 12.47 14.03
CA ALA A 84 39.94 11.72 15.08
C ALA A 84 41.29 12.32 15.55
N HIS A 85 41.85 13.30 14.83
CA HIS A 85 43.19 13.87 15.07
C HIS A 85 43.21 15.30 15.63
N LYS A 86 42.05 15.87 15.98
CA LYS A 86 41.98 17.23 16.54
C LYS A 86 41.41 17.19 17.95
N ASP A 87 42.31 17.16 18.92
CA ASP A 87 41.99 17.48 20.31
C ASP A 87 41.61 18.97 20.37
N GLY A 88 40.32 19.24 20.48
CA GLY A 88 39.80 20.60 20.62
C GLY A 88 38.28 20.62 20.49
N ASP A 89 37.61 20.67 21.64
CA ASP A 89 36.17 20.82 21.78
C ASP A 89 35.65 21.95 20.87
N THR A 90 35.05 21.56 19.75
CA THR A 90 34.33 22.47 18.87
C THR A 90 32.98 21.85 18.60
N GLU A 91 31.92 22.54 19.03
CA GLU A 91 30.52 22.18 18.76
C GLU A 91 30.28 21.85 17.27
N LEU A 92 31.06 22.49 16.40
CA LEU A 92 31.10 22.22 14.96
C LEU A 92 31.49 20.78 14.62
N GLN A 93 32.41 20.17 15.36
CA GLN A 93 32.89 18.82 15.10
C GLN A 93 31.86 17.77 15.54
N VAL A 94 31.15 18.02 16.64
CA VAL A 94 30.00 17.23 17.08
C VAL A 94 28.86 17.34 16.07
N LEU A 95 28.54 18.57 15.63
CA LEU A 95 27.52 18.80 14.61
C LEU A 95 27.88 18.14 13.27
N LEU A 96 29.15 18.20 12.87
CA LEU A 96 29.61 17.55 11.64
C LEU A 96 29.48 16.03 11.73
N GLN A 97 29.78 15.45 12.88
CA GLN A 97 29.62 14.02 13.11
C GLN A 97 28.15 13.60 13.09
N ASP A 98 27.27 14.39 13.72
CA ASP A 98 25.82 14.15 13.72
C ASP A 98 25.21 14.27 12.31
N VAL A 99 25.55 15.33 11.57
CA VAL A 99 25.13 15.50 10.16
C VAL A 99 25.61 14.33 9.30
N MET A 100 26.85 13.88 9.50
CA MET A 100 27.38 12.73 8.76
C MET A 100 26.66 11.41 9.11
N LEU A 101 26.29 11.19 10.37
CA LEU A 101 25.49 10.03 10.78
C LEU A 101 24.08 10.10 10.18
N ASN A 102 23.41 11.25 10.27
CA ASN A 102 22.10 11.47 9.69
C ASN A 102 22.09 11.28 8.16
N LEU A 103 23.15 11.68 7.45
CA LEU A 103 23.26 11.46 6.01
C LEU A 103 23.36 9.98 5.61
N VAL A 104 23.95 9.13 6.46
CA VAL A 104 23.99 7.68 6.24
C VAL A 104 22.59 7.11 6.43
N ASP A 105 21.91 7.48 7.52
CA ASP A 105 20.55 7.02 7.83
C ASP A 105 19.55 7.44 6.74
N ILE A 106 19.66 8.67 6.23
CA ILE A 106 18.82 9.16 5.11
C ILE A 106 19.04 8.29 3.86
N LYS A 107 20.28 7.98 3.50
CA LYS A 107 20.59 7.14 2.33
C LYS A 107 20.11 5.70 2.50
N GLU A 108 20.08 5.18 3.72
CA GLU A 108 19.53 3.86 3.99
C GLU A 108 18.01 3.85 3.91
N ARG A 109 17.33 4.84 4.51
CA ARG A 109 15.88 5.02 4.39
C ARG A 109 15.43 5.17 2.95
N GLU A 110 16.12 5.97 2.16
CA GLU A 110 15.81 6.20 0.74
C GLU A 110 16.02 4.93 -0.12
N LYS A 111 16.87 3.98 0.30
CA LYS A 111 16.98 2.68 -0.35
C LYS A 111 15.82 1.75 0.02
N VAL A 112 15.36 1.82 1.26
CA VAL A 112 14.21 1.06 1.74
C VAL A 112 12.94 1.56 1.05
N GLU A 113 12.70 2.86 1.05
CA GLU A 113 11.54 3.49 0.40
C GLU A 113 11.44 3.14 -1.09
N ARG A 114 12.57 3.13 -1.82
CA ARG A 114 12.57 2.70 -3.23
C ARG A 114 12.20 1.24 -3.42
N LYS A 115 12.59 0.36 -2.48
CA LYS A 115 12.22 -1.06 -2.53
C LYS A 115 10.75 -1.23 -2.21
N GLU A 116 10.26 -0.59 -1.16
CA GLU A 116 8.84 -0.61 -0.79
C GLU A 116 7.97 -0.06 -1.91
N ALA A 117 8.39 1.03 -2.58
CA ALA A 117 7.70 1.56 -3.75
C ALA A 117 7.65 0.55 -4.90
N SER A 118 8.75 -0.16 -5.17
CA SER A 118 8.81 -1.20 -6.18
C SER A 118 7.91 -2.40 -5.84
N GLU A 119 7.91 -2.84 -4.59
CA GLU A 119 7.07 -3.95 -4.11
C GLU A 119 5.58 -3.58 -4.17
N ASN A 120 5.24 -2.34 -3.83
CA ASN A 120 3.88 -1.82 -3.93
C ASN A 120 3.40 -1.73 -5.40
N GLU A 121 4.27 -1.30 -6.33
CA GLU A 121 3.93 -1.31 -7.76
C GLU A 121 3.67 -2.74 -8.26
N GLU A 122 4.52 -3.70 -7.89
CA GLU A 122 4.33 -5.12 -8.25
C GLU A 122 3.01 -5.67 -7.71
N GLN A 123 2.64 -5.30 -6.48
CA GLN A 123 1.36 -5.68 -5.88
C GLN A 123 0.18 -5.08 -6.67
N LEU A 124 0.21 -3.79 -6.99
CA LEU A 124 -0.84 -3.15 -7.80
C LEU A 124 -0.97 -3.79 -9.20
N VAL A 125 0.15 -4.14 -9.83
CA VAL A 125 0.16 -4.86 -11.12
C VAL A 125 -0.49 -6.24 -10.97
N SER A 126 -0.16 -6.96 -9.90
CA SER A 126 -0.69 -8.30 -9.60
C SER A 126 -2.19 -8.26 -9.33
N ASP A 127 -2.66 -7.35 -8.48
CA ASP A 127 -4.08 -7.15 -8.16
C ASP A 127 -4.86 -6.74 -9.42
N GLY A 128 -4.31 -5.81 -10.21
CA GLY A 128 -4.89 -5.44 -11.49
C GLY A 128 -4.97 -6.61 -12.48
N SER A 129 -3.99 -7.52 -12.45
CA SER A 129 -4.02 -8.74 -13.27
C SER A 129 -5.10 -9.71 -12.82
N ALA A 130 -5.28 -9.90 -11.51
CA ALA A 130 -6.30 -10.77 -10.94
C ALA A 130 -7.71 -10.26 -11.27
N ILE A 131 -7.95 -8.95 -11.14
CA ILE A 131 -9.22 -8.32 -11.52
C ILE A 131 -9.53 -8.56 -13.01
N ARG A 132 -8.54 -8.38 -13.90
CA ARG A 132 -8.71 -8.65 -15.34
C ARG A 132 -9.04 -10.12 -15.60
N GLN A 133 -8.34 -11.05 -14.95
CA GLN A 133 -8.60 -12.49 -15.11
C GLN A 133 -10.03 -12.84 -14.66
N MET A 134 -10.46 -12.38 -13.49
CA MET A 134 -11.80 -12.60 -12.97
C MET A 134 -12.88 -12.01 -13.91
N ALA A 135 -12.67 -10.80 -14.43
CA ALA A 135 -13.59 -10.18 -15.38
C ALA A 135 -13.68 -10.97 -16.70
N MET A 136 -12.56 -11.46 -17.22
CA MET A 136 -12.52 -12.32 -18.41
C MET A 136 -13.22 -13.65 -18.16
N GLU A 137 -13.03 -14.24 -16.98
CA GLU A 137 -13.69 -15.49 -16.60
C GLU A 137 -15.20 -15.31 -16.48
N ARG A 138 -15.68 -14.23 -15.83
CA ARG A 138 -17.10 -13.89 -15.78
C ARG A 138 -17.69 -13.77 -17.19
N ARG A 139 -17.04 -13.04 -18.10
CA ARG A 139 -17.46 -12.94 -19.51
C ARG A 139 -17.49 -14.31 -20.21
N ARG A 140 -16.51 -15.18 -19.96
CA ARG A 140 -16.47 -16.53 -20.51
C ARG A 140 -17.62 -17.41 -19.98
N ARG A 141 -17.95 -17.30 -18.68
CA ARG A 141 -19.09 -18.01 -18.08
C ARG A 141 -20.41 -17.58 -18.74
N HIS A 142 -20.60 -16.28 -18.96
CA HIS A 142 -21.78 -15.75 -19.65
C HIS A 142 -21.87 -16.17 -21.13
N ALA A 143 -20.73 -16.29 -21.83
CA ALA A 143 -20.72 -16.80 -23.20
C ALA A 143 -21.12 -18.28 -23.27
N LYS A 144 -20.62 -19.10 -22.33
CA LYS A 144 -20.97 -20.53 -22.25
C LYS A 144 -22.43 -20.76 -21.90
N SER A 145 -23.00 -19.98 -20.98
CA SER A 145 -24.43 -20.08 -20.67
C SER A 145 -25.34 -19.72 -21.86
N LEU A 146 -24.87 -18.88 -22.79
CA LEU A 146 -25.62 -18.54 -24.00
C LEU A 146 -25.56 -19.64 -25.08
N GLU A 147 -24.47 -20.43 -25.10
CA GLU A 147 -24.33 -21.57 -26.02
C GLU A 147 -25.04 -22.84 -25.49
N GLU A 148 -25.09 -23.03 -24.16
CA GLU A 148 -25.75 -24.19 -23.53
C GLU A 148 -27.29 -24.10 -23.58
N GLU A 149 -27.86 -22.89 -23.73
CA GLU A 149 -29.30 -22.66 -23.93
C GLU A 149 -29.71 -22.67 -25.43
N SER A 150 -28.76 -22.91 -26.35
CA SER A 150 -29.00 -23.03 -27.80
C SER A 150 -29.15 -24.49 -28.28
N SER A 151 -29.15 -25.47 -27.38
CA SER A 151 -29.26 -26.89 -27.70
C SER A 151 -30.41 -27.55 -26.95
N ASP A 152 -31.63 -27.05 -27.11
CA ASP A 152 -32.80 -27.93 -27.07
C ASP A 152 -33.95 -27.36 -27.91
N ASP A 153 -34.51 -28.27 -28.70
CA ASP A 153 -35.73 -28.20 -29.52
C ASP A 153 -35.66 -27.48 -30.88
N ALA A 154 -35.09 -28.21 -31.85
CA ALA A 154 -35.60 -28.18 -33.21
C ALA A 154 -36.89 -29.01 -33.27
N GLU A 155 -38.05 -28.36 -33.39
CA GLU A 155 -39.03 -28.65 -34.45
C GLU A 155 -40.07 -27.52 -34.54
N ASP A 156 -40.44 -27.24 -35.80
CA ASP A 156 -41.61 -26.50 -36.26
C ASP A 156 -41.56 -24.95 -36.30
N ALA A 157 -41.17 -24.42 -37.45
CA ALA A 157 -41.51 -23.06 -37.89
C ALA A 157 -42.86 -23.09 -38.63
N PRO A 158 -43.68 -22.00 -38.61
CA PRO A 158 -43.41 -20.97 -39.60
C PRO A 158 -43.64 -19.52 -39.11
N ALA A 159 -42.68 -18.68 -39.48
CA ALA A 159 -42.80 -17.28 -39.89
C ALA A 159 -43.92 -16.43 -39.24
N MET A 160 -43.57 -15.68 -38.20
CA MET A 160 -44.31 -14.49 -37.78
C MET A 160 -43.38 -13.27 -37.80
N SER A 161 -43.44 -12.57 -38.94
CA SER A 161 -43.44 -11.11 -39.08
C SER A 161 -42.44 -10.28 -38.25
N ARG A 162 -41.46 -9.73 -38.99
CA ARG A 162 -40.83 -8.43 -38.70
C ARG A 162 -41.92 -7.39 -38.38
N SER A 163 -42.15 -7.12 -37.09
CA SER A 163 -42.91 -5.95 -36.66
C SER A 163 -41.95 -4.80 -36.39
N THR A 164 -42.13 -3.71 -37.12
CA THR A 164 -41.46 -2.41 -36.99
C THR A 164 -41.54 -1.84 -35.57
N PRO A 165 -40.59 -0.97 -35.15
CA PRO A 165 -40.60 -0.40 -33.81
C PRO A 165 -41.68 0.69 -33.74
N THR A 166 -42.87 0.33 -33.27
CA THR A 166 -43.85 1.32 -32.83
C THR A 166 -43.41 1.88 -31.49
N LYS A 167 -42.86 3.09 -31.54
CA LYS A 167 -42.63 3.98 -30.39
C LYS A 167 -43.87 3.97 -29.49
N ASN A 168 -43.67 3.73 -28.18
CA ASN A 168 -44.58 3.86 -27.03
C ASN A 168 -45.23 2.58 -26.41
N SER A 169 -44.43 1.68 -25.85
CA SER A 169 -44.88 0.80 -24.75
C SER A 169 -44.10 1.08 -23.47
N ALA A 170 -44.41 2.20 -22.83
CA ALA A 170 -44.22 2.37 -21.40
C ALA A 170 -45.45 1.75 -20.71
N ARG A 171 -45.21 0.93 -19.67
CA ARG A 171 -46.19 0.16 -18.85
C ARG A 171 -46.63 -1.20 -19.39
N MET A 172 -45.73 -2.19 -19.27
CA MET A 172 -46.10 -3.53 -18.80
C MET A 172 -45.25 -3.73 -17.54
N GLY A 173 -45.78 -3.60 -16.34
CA GLY A 173 -46.84 -4.45 -15.82
C GLY A 173 -46.19 -5.31 -14.74
N ARG A 174 -46.06 -4.73 -13.54
CA ARG A 174 -45.62 -5.44 -12.32
C ARG A 174 -46.49 -6.68 -12.16
N ARG A 175 -45.91 -7.88 -12.24
CA ARG A 175 -46.38 -9.15 -11.65
C ARG A 175 -45.50 -10.29 -12.20
N ARG A 176 -44.37 -10.54 -11.54
CA ARG A 176 -43.83 -11.91 -11.44
C ARG A 176 -44.11 -12.36 -10.01
N MET A 177 -44.56 -13.59 -9.91
CA MET A 177 -45.29 -14.19 -8.79
C MET A 177 -44.58 -13.99 -7.44
N ARG A 178 -45.35 -13.58 -6.42
CA ARG A 178 -45.01 -13.90 -5.03
C ARG A 178 -45.21 -15.41 -4.87
N SER A 179 -44.12 -16.16 -4.83
CA SER A 179 -44.11 -17.45 -4.15
C SER A 179 -44.24 -17.22 -2.65
N GLU A 180 -44.71 -18.24 -1.97
CA GLU A 180 -45.11 -18.25 -0.57
C GLU A 180 -44.04 -17.66 0.36
N MET A 181 -44.52 -16.89 1.32
CA MET A 181 -43.72 -16.25 2.37
C MET A 181 -43.56 -17.30 3.46
N ASP A 182 -42.61 -18.21 3.27
CA ASP A 182 -42.31 -19.27 4.22
C ASP A 182 -41.21 -18.77 5.17
N ASP A 183 -41.60 -18.48 6.41
CA ASP A 183 -40.89 -18.54 7.71
C ASP A 183 -39.38 -18.17 7.88
N ASP A 184 -38.64 -17.78 6.84
CA ASP A 184 -37.18 -17.53 6.85
C ASP A 184 -36.82 -16.04 7.06
N ASP A 185 -37.80 -15.14 7.14
CA ASP A 185 -37.54 -13.70 7.35
C ASP A 185 -36.92 -13.42 8.74
N GLU A 186 -37.25 -14.21 9.76
CA GLU A 186 -36.70 -14.09 11.13
C GLU A 186 -35.22 -14.51 11.17
N ASP A 187 -34.87 -15.62 10.49
CA ASP A 187 -33.49 -16.12 10.37
C ASP A 187 -32.61 -15.16 9.56
N ILE A 188 -33.14 -14.54 8.51
CA ILE A 188 -32.42 -13.52 7.72
C ILE A 188 -32.10 -12.29 8.58
N VAL A 189 -33.05 -11.84 9.42
CA VAL A 189 -32.82 -10.73 10.34
C VAL A 189 -31.75 -11.08 11.38
N GLU A 190 -31.77 -12.30 11.93
CA GLU A 190 -30.75 -12.75 12.87
C GLU A 190 -29.36 -12.82 12.21
N ILE A 191 -29.25 -13.35 10.99
CA ILE A 191 -27.99 -13.41 10.24
C ILE A 191 -27.42 -12.01 9.99
N ILE A 192 -28.27 -11.04 9.63
CA ILE A 192 -27.85 -9.64 9.42
C ILE A 192 -27.34 -9.05 10.73
N GLN A 193 -28.09 -9.18 11.83
CA GLN A 193 -27.70 -8.67 13.15
C GLN A 193 -26.40 -9.31 13.64
N GLN A 194 -26.22 -10.62 13.46
CA GLN A 194 -24.98 -11.30 13.83
C GLN A 194 -23.80 -10.85 12.95
N SER A 195 -24.02 -10.61 11.65
CA SER A 195 -22.97 -10.08 10.77
C SER A 195 -22.58 -8.65 11.17
N GLU A 196 -23.56 -7.84 11.54
CA GLU A 196 -23.37 -6.47 11.99
C GLU A 196 -22.63 -6.45 13.33
N LYS A 197 -23.03 -7.31 14.26
CA LYS A 197 -22.34 -7.52 15.54
C LYS A 197 -20.89 -7.97 15.35
N ARG A 198 -20.61 -8.91 14.45
CA ARG A 198 -19.22 -9.34 14.15
C ARG A 198 -18.38 -8.19 13.59
N ARG A 199 -18.96 -7.35 12.73
CA ARG A 199 -18.30 -6.17 12.16
C ARG A 199 -18.05 -5.11 13.24
N GLU A 200 -19.03 -4.86 14.09
CA GLU A 200 -18.92 -3.94 15.22
C GLU A 200 -17.89 -4.42 16.25
N ASP A 201 -17.84 -5.71 16.59
CA ASP A 201 -16.86 -6.29 17.49
C ASP A 201 -15.43 -6.12 16.97
N LEU A 202 -15.22 -6.23 15.65
CA LEU A 202 -13.92 -5.97 15.03
C LEU A 202 -13.54 -4.50 15.10
N ALA A 203 -14.49 -3.58 14.84
CA ALA A 203 -14.27 -2.15 14.97
C ALA A 203 -13.96 -1.76 16.44
N ASN A 204 -14.72 -2.29 17.39
CA ASN A 204 -14.50 -2.07 18.83
C ASN A 204 -13.14 -2.60 19.29
N LYS A 205 -12.71 -3.77 18.78
CA LYS A 205 -11.36 -4.28 19.06
C LYS A 205 -10.28 -3.36 18.50
N GLN A 206 -10.47 -2.80 17.31
CA GLN A 206 -9.53 -1.85 16.72
C GLN A 206 -9.44 -0.57 17.56
N ILE A 207 -10.59 0.01 17.91
CA ILE A 207 -10.67 1.20 18.78
C ILE A 207 -10.01 0.91 20.14
N ALA A 208 -10.30 -0.22 20.77
CA ALA A 208 -9.73 -0.58 22.08
C ALA A 208 -8.22 -0.87 22.05
N LEU A 209 -7.66 -1.22 20.89
CA LEU A 209 -6.22 -1.34 20.69
C LEU A 209 -5.59 0.04 20.48
N GLU A 210 -6.23 0.88 19.69
CA GLU A 210 -5.79 2.26 19.44
C GLU A 210 -5.83 3.10 20.72
N GLU A 211 -6.90 3.02 21.51
CA GLU A 211 -7.00 3.69 22.82
C GLU A 211 -5.89 3.27 23.78
N ARG A 212 -5.53 1.97 23.79
CA ARG A 212 -4.42 1.47 24.60
C ARG A 212 -3.07 2.00 24.10
N CYS A 213 -2.87 2.02 22.78
CA CYS A 213 -1.68 2.60 22.18
C CYS A 213 -1.51 4.07 22.57
N MET A 214 -2.58 4.85 22.45
CA MET A 214 -2.59 6.27 22.82
C MET A 214 -2.37 6.49 24.32
N ALA A 215 -2.92 5.62 25.18
CA ALA A 215 -2.73 5.69 26.62
C ALA A 215 -1.26 5.42 27.01
N ASP A 216 -0.65 4.40 26.40
CA ASP A 216 0.75 4.04 26.64
C ASP A 216 1.70 5.15 26.15
N GLU A 217 1.45 5.71 24.96
CA GLU A 217 2.21 6.84 24.43
C GLU A 217 2.08 8.08 25.31
N GLY A 218 0.87 8.40 25.77
CA GLY A 218 0.64 9.50 26.71
C GLY A 218 1.30 9.28 28.07
N GLN A 219 1.48 8.03 28.52
CA GLN A 219 2.22 7.72 29.72
C GLN A 219 3.73 7.92 29.52
N LEU A 220 4.28 7.43 28.42
CA LEU A 220 5.68 7.63 28.06
C LEU A 220 6.03 9.12 27.96
N GLY A 221 5.17 9.92 27.32
CA GLY A 221 5.38 11.38 27.25
C GLY A 221 5.37 12.07 28.61
N ARG A 222 4.53 11.60 29.55
CA ARG A 222 4.51 12.13 30.92
C ARG A 222 5.76 11.72 31.71
N ASP A 223 6.20 10.48 31.56
CA ASP A 223 7.41 9.98 32.22
C ASP A 223 8.68 10.68 31.69
N GLU A 224 8.73 10.94 30.38
CA GLU A 224 9.81 11.70 29.76
C GLU A 224 9.80 13.17 30.22
N ALA A 225 8.63 13.81 30.29
CA ALA A 225 8.51 15.17 30.80
C ALA A 225 8.98 15.27 32.26
N ALA A 226 8.63 14.29 33.10
CA ALA A 226 9.09 14.22 34.48
C ALA A 226 10.61 14.02 34.59
N LEU A 227 11.24 13.29 33.66
CA LEU A 227 12.70 13.18 33.61
C LEU A 227 13.37 14.50 33.24
N ARG A 228 12.83 15.22 32.26
CA ARG A 228 13.34 16.55 31.87
C ARG A 228 13.20 17.57 33.00
N GLU A 229 12.04 17.61 33.66
CA GLU A 229 11.81 18.48 34.81
C GLU A 229 12.81 18.22 35.94
N ARG A 230 13.13 16.95 36.21
CA ARG A 230 14.16 16.59 37.21
C ARG A 230 15.55 17.05 36.81
N GLN A 231 15.90 16.95 35.53
CA GLN A 231 17.18 17.45 35.02
C GLN A 231 17.26 18.98 35.14
N ASP A 232 16.20 19.68 34.76
CA ASP A 232 16.12 21.13 34.84
C ASP A 232 16.18 21.61 36.30
N ALA A 233 15.50 20.91 37.22
CA ALA A 233 15.56 21.18 38.65
C ALA A 233 16.98 21.00 39.20
N ALA A 234 17.67 19.92 38.81
CA ALA A 234 19.06 19.68 39.23
C ALA A 234 20.02 20.77 38.70
N GLN A 235 19.87 21.19 37.44
CA GLN A 235 20.67 22.29 36.89
C GLN A 235 20.37 23.62 37.58
N HIS A 236 19.11 23.86 37.94
CA HIS A 236 18.71 25.07 38.66
C HIS A 236 19.30 25.09 40.08
N GLU A 237 19.31 23.96 40.79
CA GLU A 237 19.97 23.81 42.08
C GLU A 237 21.48 24.06 42.00
N GLU A 238 22.16 23.53 40.97
CA GLU A 238 23.59 23.79 40.75
C GLU A 238 23.88 25.29 40.53
N ARG A 239 23.08 25.95 39.69
CA ARG A 239 23.18 27.40 39.47
C ARG A 239 22.94 28.19 40.76
N GLN A 240 21.96 27.77 41.56
CA GLN A 240 21.70 28.40 42.87
C GLN A 240 22.85 28.19 43.86
N ALA A 241 23.46 26.99 43.89
CA ALA A 241 24.62 26.72 44.74
C ALA A 241 25.82 27.60 44.36
N LEU A 242 26.08 27.75 43.06
CA LEU A 242 27.13 28.66 42.56
C LEU A 242 26.87 30.11 42.96
N LEU A 243 25.62 30.58 42.84
CA LEU A 243 25.23 31.92 43.28
C LEU A 243 25.41 32.09 44.80
N SER A 244 25.05 31.10 45.61
CA SER A 244 25.22 31.13 47.06
C SER A 244 26.70 31.22 47.48
N VAL A 245 27.58 30.48 46.81
CA VAL A 245 29.04 30.56 47.02
C VAL A 245 29.57 31.95 46.64
N LEU A 246 29.13 32.50 45.51
CA LEU A 246 29.47 33.85 45.09
C LEU A 246 29.02 34.89 46.13
N GLU A 247 27.79 34.77 46.63
CA GLU A 247 27.24 35.67 47.63
C GLU A 247 28.02 35.60 48.96
N ALA A 248 28.42 34.40 49.38
CA ALA A 248 29.27 34.20 50.56
C ALA A 248 30.65 34.87 50.39
N MET A 249 31.30 34.71 49.23
CA MET A 249 32.57 35.40 48.93
C MET A 249 32.42 36.92 48.95
N THR A 250 31.32 37.46 48.43
CA THR A 250 31.08 38.91 48.46
C THR A 250 30.84 39.45 49.87
N ARG A 251 30.27 38.65 50.78
CA ARG A 251 30.10 39.01 52.20
C ARG A 251 31.39 38.94 53.01
N GLU A 252 32.36 38.12 52.62
CA GLU A 252 33.67 38.04 53.28
C GLU A 252 34.63 39.16 52.85
N LEU A 253 34.42 39.72 51.65
CA LEU A 253 35.28 40.76 51.06
C LEU A 253 34.75 42.20 51.26
N GLY A 254 33.51 42.36 51.73
CA GLY A 254 32.90 43.67 52.04
C GLY A 254 32.82 43.92 53.53
#